data_AF-A0A7V3JJR7-F1
#
_entry.id   AF-A0A7V3JJR7-F1
#
_cell.length_a   1.000
_cell.length_b   1.000
_cell.length_c   1.000
_cell.angle_alpha   90.00
_cell.angle_beta   90.00
_cell.angle_gamma   90.00
#
_symmetry.space_group_name_H-M   'P 1'
#
loop_
_entity.id
_entity.type
_entity.pdbx_description
1 polymer ?
#
loop_
_entity_poly.entity_id
_entity_poly.type
_entity_poly.pdbx_seq_one_letter_code
_entity_poly.pdbx_strand_id
1 'polypeptide(L)'
;MFNCWGHASASRVKYGRHVVLDQNPRLAPWFEPDGWTWCLSNPQTRSLLCDVCDELIDWAGPGKYFHIGCDEAYSHATCERCRQADPVALFADHVNHLASHLRRRGRRAIMWGDALLEQGKWPAGFSATSSAEMPTHRAVDRLSRDIVIADWHYGVTQGEVPTLAHFRRLGFETLACPWNTAANIRTLSRAAQTSGSGLLMTTWHHLAQCIPLLAWTANCAWSADQAALRLAQCQGPLLRTATAACLRRLVPAEGRFERAGWNAFEQPPEAD
;
A
#
# COMPACT_ATOMS: atom_id res chain seq x y z
N MET A 1 5.85 5.17 4.44
CA MET A 1 5.72 3.71 4.54
C MET A 1 7.10 3.14 4.76
N PHE A 2 7.24 2.15 5.64
CA PHE A 2 8.44 1.32 5.72
C PHE A 2 8.01 -0.14 5.82
N ASN A 3 8.62 -1.04 5.04
CA ASN A 3 8.22 -2.45 5.03
C ASN A 3 8.86 -3.18 6.22
N CYS A 4 8.01 -3.58 7.17
CA CYS A 4 8.44 -4.12 8.45
C CYS A 4 8.45 -5.65 8.50
N TRP A 5 8.33 -6.35 7.36
CA TRP A 5 8.42 -7.81 7.33
C TRP A 5 9.02 -8.33 6.00
N GLY A 6 8.23 -8.41 4.93
CA GLY A 6 8.76 -8.62 3.58
C GLY A 6 9.53 -7.39 3.08
N HIS A 7 10.20 -7.52 1.93
CA HIS A 7 11.08 -6.47 1.38
C HIS A 7 12.10 -5.97 2.40
N ALA A 8 12.65 -6.86 3.21
CA ALA A 8 13.52 -6.52 4.32
C ALA A 8 14.70 -5.68 3.83
N SER A 9 15.06 -4.64 4.59
CA SER A 9 16.05 -3.62 4.20
C SER A 9 15.76 -2.89 2.86
N ALA A 10 14.49 -2.79 2.46
CA ALA A 10 14.06 -2.25 1.16
C ALA A 10 14.71 -2.98 -0.03
N SER A 11 15.07 -4.25 0.15
CA SER A 11 15.64 -5.10 -0.88
C SER A 11 14.66 -5.33 -2.03
N ARG A 12 15.20 -5.71 -3.19
CA ARG A 12 14.42 -6.19 -4.34
C ARG A 12 14.81 -7.63 -4.65
N VAL A 13 13.85 -8.55 -4.58
CA VAL A 13 14.07 -9.99 -4.78
C VAL A 13 14.66 -10.33 -6.16
N LYS A 14 14.53 -9.43 -7.15
CA LYS A 14 14.86 -9.69 -8.56
C LYS A 14 16.35 -9.71 -8.91
N TYR A 15 17.24 -9.19 -8.05
CA TYR A 15 18.66 -9.00 -8.43
C TYR A 15 19.62 -10.02 -7.80
N GLY A 16 19.14 -10.90 -6.92
CA GLY A 16 19.92 -12.01 -6.33
C GLY A 16 21.07 -11.61 -5.40
N ARG A 17 21.38 -10.32 -5.27
CA ARG A 17 22.36 -9.76 -4.34
C ARG A 17 21.67 -8.97 -3.25
N HIS A 18 22.07 -9.20 -2.00
CA HIS A 18 21.43 -8.61 -0.85
C HIS A 18 22.18 -7.35 -0.42
N VAL A 19 21.57 -6.17 -0.57
CA VAL A 19 22.25 -4.87 -0.35
C VAL A 19 22.94 -4.77 1.02
N VAL A 20 22.28 -5.21 2.10
CA VAL A 20 22.86 -5.19 3.45
C VAL A 20 23.84 -6.34 3.70
N LEU A 21 23.43 -7.59 3.48
CA LEU A 21 24.23 -8.76 3.80
C LEU A 21 25.50 -8.90 2.93
N ASP A 22 25.49 -8.38 1.70
CA ASP A 22 26.69 -8.33 0.86
C ASP A 22 27.78 -7.43 1.46
N GLN A 23 27.39 -6.38 2.20
CA GLN A 23 28.32 -5.43 2.84
C GLN A 23 28.68 -5.86 4.27
N ASN A 24 27.75 -6.49 4.98
CA ASN A 24 27.97 -6.96 6.35
C ASN A 24 27.21 -8.28 6.64
N PRO A 25 27.80 -9.44 6.29
CA PRO A 25 27.18 -10.75 6.50
C PRO A 25 26.83 -11.06 7.96
N ARG A 26 27.46 -10.38 8.94
CA ARG A 26 27.18 -10.56 10.37
C ARG A 26 25.75 -10.16 10.77
N LEU A 27 25.05 -9.41 9.91
CA LEU A 27 23.65 -9.04 10.12
C LEU A 27 22.67 -10.13 9.69
N ALA A 28 23.14 -11.25 9.12
CA ALA A 28 22.28 -12.35 8.68
C ALA A 28 21.24 -12.82 9.73
N PRO A 29 21.54 -12.89 11.05
CA PRO A 29 20.55 -13.30 12.05
C PRO A 29 19.32 -12.37 12.17
N TRP A 30 19.33 -11.20 11.54
CA TRP A 30 18.23 -10.24 11.59
C TRP A 30 17.15 -10.57 10.56
N PHE A 31 17.45 -11.47 9.63
CA PHE A 31 16.60 -11.88 8.51
C PHE A 31 16.27 -13.38 8.61
N GLU A 32 15.24 -13.81 7.88
CA GLU A 32 15.09 -15.21 7.49
C GLU A 32 16.26 -15.62 6.56
N PRO A 33 16.54 -16.93 6.37
CA PRO A 33 17.76 -17.39 5.70
C PRO A 33 17.96 -16.89 4.26
N ASP A 34 16.90 -16.48 3.56
CA ASP A 34 16.98 -15.91 2.22
C ASP A 34 17.35 -14.40 2.21
N GLY A 35 17.35 -13.74 3.36
CA GLY A 35 17.55 -12.31 3.51
C GLY A 35 16.35 -11.45 3.06
N TRP A 36 15.31 -12.04 2.48
CA TRP A 36 14.18 -11.29 1.92
C TRP A 36 13.22 -10.78 3.00
N THR A 37 13.09 -11.55 4.08
CA THR A 37 12.14 -11.30 5.15
C THR A 37 12.88 -11.03 6.46
N TRP A 38 12.36 -10.12 7.28
CA TRP A 38 12.85 -9.90 8.64
C TRP A 38 12.58 -11.11 9.55
N CYS A 39 13.56 -11.51 10.35
CA CYS A 39 13.40 -12.57 11.36
C CYS A 39 12.58 -12.04 12.54
N LEU A 40 11.33 -12.48 12.65
CA LEU A 40 10.38 -11.96 13.64
C LEU A 40 10.66 -12.44 15.07
N SER A 41 11.43 -13.51 15.25
CA SER A 41 11.84 -14.00 16.58
C SER A 41 13.07 -13.26 17.14
N ASN A 42 13.77 -12.45 16.33
CA ASN A 42 14.95 -11.73 16.78
C ASN A 42 14.56 -10.40 17.45
N PRO A 43 14.84 -10.20 18.75
CA PRO A 43 14.50 -8.96 19.45
C PRO A 43 15.26 -7.74 18.89
N GLN A 44 16.44 -7.93 18.30
CA GLN A 44 17.20 -6.84 17.67
C GLN A 44 16.51 -6.34 16.40
N THR A 45 15.97 -7.25 15.58
CA THR A 45 15.15 -6.90 14.42
C THR A 45 13.94 -6.08 14.84
N ARG A 46 13.23 -6.52 15.88
CA ARG A 46 12.07 -5.80 16.42
C ARG A 46 12.43 -4.41 16.93
N SER A 47 13.55 -4.27 17.66
CA SER A 47 14.04 -2.96 18.12
C SER A 47 14.34 -2.05 16.94
N LEU A 48 15.12 -2.53 15.97
CA LEU A 48 15.47 -1.76 14.78
C LEU A 48 14.24 -1.23 14.05
N LEU A 49 13.22 -2.08 13.83
CA LEU A 49 12.02 -1.68 13.11
C LEU A 49 11.24 -0.59 13.85
N CYS A 50 11.19 -0.67 15.18
CA CYS A 50 10.62 0.36 16.04
C CYS A 50 11.41 1.67 15.96
N ASP A 51 12.74 1.61 16.02
CA ASP A 51 13.62 2.78 15.93
C ASP A 51 13.47 3.47 14.56
N VAL A 52 13.43 2.71 13.47
CA VAL A 52 13.17 3.22 12.11
C VAL A 52 11.79 3.87 12.01
N CYS A 53 10.76 3.28 12.62
CA CYS A 53 9.43 3.91 12.65
C CYS A 53 9.47 5.27 13.36
N ASP A 54 10.21 5.37 14.45
CA ASP A 54 10.33 6.59 15.26
C ASP A 54 11.04 7.69 14.47
N GLU A 55 12.20 7.39 13.89
CA GLU A 55 12.95 8.33 13.06
C GLU A 55 12.11 8.85 11.88
N LEU A 56 11.34 7.97 11.22
CA LEU A 56 10.47 8.35 10.11
C LEU A 56 9.25 9.16 10.57
N ILE A 57 8.71 8.91 11.77
CA ILE A 57 7.63 9.70 12.37
C ILE A 57 8.12 11.12 12.68
N ASP A 58 9.31 11.22 13.28
CA ASP A 58 9.93 12.50 13.63
C ASP A 58 10.23 13.32 12.38
N TRP A 59 10.78 12.69 11.34
CA TRP A 59 11.07 13.34 10.07
C TRP A 59 9.81 13.77 9.31
N ALA A 60 8.78 12.92 9.24
CA ALA A 60 7.57 13.21 8.48
C ALA A 60 6.71 14.32 9.11
N GLY A 61 6.89 14.62 10.40
CA GLY A 61 6.10 15.61 11.11
C GLY A 61 4.65 15.16 11.35
N PRO A 62 3.72 16.07 11.68
CA PRO A 62 2.37 15.74 12.12
C PRO A 62 1.60 14.82 11.15
N GLY A 63 0.91 13.80 11.68
CA GLY A 63 0.06 12.92 10.90
C GLY A 63 -0.60 11.84 11.76
N LYS A 64 -1.61 11.18 11.21
CA LYS A 64 -2.45 10.20 11.95
C LYS A 64 -2.10 8.74 11.66
N TYR A 65 -1.37 8.49 10.58
CA TYR A 65 -1.15 7.13 10.08
C TYR A 65 0.32 6.85 9.83
N PHE A 66 0.70 5.58 9.93
CA PHE A 66 1.99 5.06 9.49
C PHE A 66 1.78 3.72 8.80
N HIS A 67 2.30 3.56 7.59
CA HIS A 67 2.15 2.33 6.82
C HIS A 67 3.34 1.39 7.07
N ILE A 68 3.08 0.24 7.70
CA ILE A 68 4.10 -0.76 8.10
C ILE A 68 4.40 -1.79 7.02
N GLY A 69 3.65 -1.77 5.91
CA GLY A 69 3.87 -2.69 4.80
C GLY A 69 3.38 -4.09 5.16
N CYS A 70 4.32 -5.01 5.33
CA CYS A 70 4.13 -6.43 5.63
C CYS A 70 3.51 -7.25 4.49
N ASP A 71 3.80 -6.88 3.24
CA ASP A 71 3.44 -7.62 2.03
C ASP A 71 4.57 -8.51 1.51
N GLU A 72 4.21 -9.44 0.63
CA GLU A 72 5.14 -10.18 -0.24
C GLU A 72 6.29 -10.87 0.49
N ALA A 73 6.13 -11.25 1.77
CA ALA A 73 7.05 -12.17 2.41
C ALA A 73 6.91 -13.56 1.78
N TYR A 74 7.99 -14.07 1.18
CA TYR A 74 8.00 -15.39 0.55
C TYR A 74 8.61 -16.47 1.45
N SER A 75 9.07 -16.07 2.64
CA SER A 75 9.58 -16.93 3.69
C SER A 75 9.11 -16.41 5.04
N HIS A 76 8.78 -17.31 5.94
CA HIS A 76 8.32 -16.97 7.27
C HIS A 76 8.59 -18.10 8.23
N ALA A 77 9.17 -17.75 9.36
CA ALA A 77 9.50 -18.69 10.40
C ALA A 77 10.38 -19.87 9.94
N THR A 78 11.32 -19.62 9.03
CA THR A 78 12.17 -20.66 8.42
C THR A 78 13.56 -20.73 9.03
N CYS A 79 14.00 -19.74 9.81
CA CYS A 79 15.25 -19.82 10.58
C CYS A 79 15.13 -20.76 11.79
N GLU A 80 16.26 -21.20 12.34
CA GLU A 80 16.30 -22.17 13.44
C GLU A 80 15.47 -21.76 14.66
N ARG A 81 15.50 -20.47 15.02
CA ARG A 81 14.74 -19.94 16.16
C ARG A 81 13.25 -19.87 15.85
N CYS A 82 12.87 -19.34 14.69
CA CYS A 82 11.48 -19.16 14.36
C CYS A 82 10.75 -20.50 14.16
N ARG A 83 11.43 -21.55 13.67
CA ARG A 83 10.85 -22.90 13.53
C ARG A 83 10.39 -23.53 14.85
N GLN A 84 10.87 -23.02 15.99
CA GLN A 84 10.49 -23.47 17.32
C GLN A 84 9.24 -22.74 17.87
N ALA A 85 8.77 -21.70 17.19
CA ALA A 85 7.61 -20.89 17.59
C ALA A 85 6.37 -21.23 16.75
N ASP A 86 5.17 -20.89 17.25
CA ASP A 86 3.95 -20.88 16.43
C ASP A 86 4.08 -19.78 15.37
N PRO A 87 4.15 -20.11 14.05
CA PRO A 87 4.32 -19.11 13.00
C PRO A 87 3.14 -18.14 12.94
N VAL A 88 1.92 -18.57 13.30
CA VAL A 88 0.74 -17.71 13.30
C VAL A 88 0.81 -16.69 14.44
N ALA A 89 1.19 -17.14 15.64
CA ALA A 89 1.43 -16.24 16.77
C ALA A 89 2.57 -15.26 16.47
N LEU A 90 3.68 -15.75 15.92
CA LEU A 90 4.85 -14.93 15.63
C LEU A 90 4.52 -13.74 14.72
N PHE A 91 3.75 -13.98 13.66
CA PHE A 91 3.30 -12.92 12.76
C PHE A 91 2.28 -11.98 13.44
N ALA A 92 1.29 -12.53 14.15
CA ALA A 92 0.29 -11.72 14.86
C ALA A 92 0.92 -10.79 15.90
N ASP A 93 1.85 -11.32 16.70
CA ASP A 93 2.53 -10.59 17.78
C ASP A 93 3.42 -9.49 17.21
N HIS A 94 4.08 -9.74 16.08
CA HIS A 94 4.88 -8.74 15.38
C HIS A 94 4.03 -7.56 14.92
N VAL A 95 2.96 -7.84 14.17
CA VAL A 95 2.06 -6.81 13.63
C VAL A 95 1.39 -6.03 14.76
N ASN A 96 0.88 -6.71 15.78
CA ASN A 96 0.26 -6.07 16.94
C ASN A 96 1.25 -5.24 17.75
N HIS A 97 2.51 -5.68 17.86
CA HIS A 97 3.54 -4.91 18.52
C HIS A 97 3.81 -3.59 17.79
N LEU A 98 4.01 -3.62 16.47
CA LEU A 98 4.22 -2.43 15.66
C LEU A 98 3.00 -1.49 15.76
N ALA A 99 1.79 -2.01 15.63
CA ALA A 99 0.57 -1.21 15.78
C ALA A 99 0.48 -0.55 17.18
N SER A 100 0.79 -1.28 18.24
CA SER A 100 0.82 -0.75 19.60
C SER A 100 1.92 0.31 19.79
N HIS A 101 3.09 0.11 19.17
CA HIS A 101 4.21 1.06 19.18
C HIS A 101 3.87 2.38 18.48
N LEU A 102 3.24 2.29 17.31
CA LEU A 102 2.73 3.43 16.56
C LEU A 102 1.63 4.18 17.31
N ARG A 103 0.69 3.45 17.94
CA ARG A 103 -0.40 4.05 18.72
C ARG A 103 0.11 4.91 19.86
N ARG A 104 1.16 4.47 20.57
CA ARG A 104 1.81 5.27 21.63
C ARG A 104 2.41 6.59 21.12
N ARG A 105 2.62 6.70 19.81
CA ARG A 105 3.14 7.89 19.11
C ARG A 105 2.04 8.66 18.36
N GLY A 106 0.78 8.37 18.67
CA GLY A 106 -0.37 9.01 18.02
C GLY A 106 -0.56 8.60 16.55
N ARG A 107 0.01 7.48 16.12
CA ARG A 107 -0.14 6.94 14.76
C ARG A 107 -0.97 5.67 14.76
N ARG A 108 -1.87 5.55 13.79
CA ARG A 108 -2.60 4.33 13.49
C ARG A 108 -1.90 3.56 12.37
N ALA A 109 -1.75 2.25 12.53
CA ALA A 109 -1.05 1.43 11.56
C ALA A 109 -1.90 1.18 10.30
N ILE A 110 -1.27 1.26 9.12
CA ILE A 110 -1.78 0.73 7.86
C ILE A 110 -0.90 -0.44 7.44
N MET A 111 -1.50 -1.56 7.05
CA MET A 111 -0.80 -2.78 6.63
C MET A 111 -1.39 -3.32 5.34
N TRP A 112 -0.56 -3.88 4.47
CA TRP A 112 -1.06 -4.57 3.27
C TRP A 112 -1.79 -5.87 3.62
N GLY A 113 -2.84 -6.19 2.86
CA GLY A 113 -3.73 -7.31 3.14
C GLY A 113 -3.29 -8.67 2.60
N ASP A 114 -2.35 -8.76 1.65
CA ASP A 114 -2.03 -10.00 0.92
C ASP A 114 -1.58 -11.15 1.83
N ALA A 115 -0.86 -10.84 2.91
CA ALA A 115 -0.42 -11.81 3.91
C ALA A 115 -1.57 -12.44 4.72
N LEU A 116 -2.73 -11.79 4.73
CA LEU A 116 -3.94 -12.25 5.41
C LEU A 116 -4.87 -13.04 4.49
N LEU A 117 -4.50 -13.21 3.22
CA LEU A 117 -5.28 -13.89 2.19
C LEU A 117 -4.59 -15.19 1.81
N GLU A 118 -5.32 -16.31 1.88
CA GLU A 118 -4.81 -17.63 1.49
C GLU A 118 -4.81 -17.81 -0.03
N GLN A 119 -3.69 -18.27 -0.58
CA GLN A 119 -3.56 -18.62 -1.99
C GLN A 119 -4.59 -19.69 -2.40
N GLY A 120 -5.15 -19.53 -3.59
CA GLY A 120 -6.15 -20.46 -4.13
C GLY A 120 -7.57 -20.31 -3.55
N LYS A 121 -7.79 -19.50 -2.50
CA LYS A 121 -9.14 -19.21 -1.98
C LYS A 121 -9.83 -17.99 -2.61
N TRP A 122 -9.10 -17.23 -3.41
CA TRP A 122 -9.59 -16.00 -4.05
C TRP A 122 -9.61 -16.15 -5.57
N PRO A 123 -10.47 -15.40 -6.29
CA PRO A 123 -10.49 -15.43 -7.74
C PRO A 123 -9.11 -15.15 -8.35
N ALA A 124 -8.88 -15.62 -9.57
CA ALA A 124 -7.63 -15.36 -10.28
C ALA A 124 -7.37 -13.85 -10.41
N GLY A 125 -6.12 -13.43 -10.19
CA GLY A 125 -5.69 -12.02 -10.28
C GLY A 125 -5.69 -11.26 -8.95
N PHE A 126 -6.22 -11.85 -7.88
CA PHE A 126 -6.12 -11.31 -6.52
C PHE A 126 -4.75 -11.63 -5.92
N SER A 127 -4.17 -10.65 -5.23
CA SER A 127 -2.91 -10.80 -4.51
C SER A 127 -3.15 -11.48 -3.18
N ALA A 128 -2.53 -12.65 -2.99
CA ALA A 128 -2.59 -13.44 -1.77
C ALA A 128 -1.25 -14.16 -1.58
N THR A 129 -0.62 -14.01 -0.42
CA THR A 129 0.73 -14.54 -0.18
C THR A 129 0.77 -15.62 0.89
N SER A 130 -0.29 -15.78 1.69
CA SER A 130 -0.35 -16.88 2.65
C SER A 130 -0.52 -18.23 1.97
N SER A 131 0.31 -19.20 2.32
CA SER A 131 0.29 -20.57 1.81
C SER A 131 0.12 -21.60 2.94
N ALA A 132 0.16 -22.89 2.60
CA ALA A 132 0.15 -23.95 3.61
C ALA A 132 1.42 -23.93 4.48
N GLU A 133 2.57 -23.60 3.87
CA GLU A 133 3.87 -23.49 4.52
C GLU A 133 4.00 -22.19 5.33
N MET A 134 3.29 -21.13 4.94
CA MET A 134 3.20 -19.85 5.65
C MET A 134 1.73 -19.47 5.90
N PRO A 135 1.07 -20.05 6.92
CA PRO A 135 -0.37 -19.91 7.14
C PRO A 135 -0.75 -18.59 7.86
N THR A 136 -0.16 -17.47 7.45
CA THR A 136 -0.36 -16.13 8.05
C THR A 136 -1.79 -15.61 7.94
N HIS A 137 -2.61 -16.10 6.99
CA HIS A 137 -4.05 -15.80 6.95
C HIS A 137 -4.77 -16.15 8.26
N ARG A 138 -4.30 -17.17 8.99
CA ARG A 138 -4.87 -17.60 10.27
C ARG A 138 -4.65 -16.59 11.40
N ALA A 139 -3.75 -15.63 11.22
CA ALA A 139 -3.49 -14.59 12.21
C ALA A 139 -4.55 -13.49 12.20
N VAL A 140 -5.42 -13.42 11.19
CA VAL A 140 -6.37 -12.31 10.99
C VAL A 140 -7.25 -12.05 12.22
N ASP A 141 -7.68 -13.11 12.92
CA ASP A 141 -8.51 -12.98 14.13
C ASP A 141 -7.74 -12.50 15.36
N ARG A 142 -6.41 -12.64 15.34
CA ARG A 142 -5.51 -12.19 16.42
C ARG A 142 -5.06 -10.74 16.25
N LEU A 143 -5.25 -10.13 15.08
CA LEU A 143 -4.79 -8.76 14.81
C LEU A 143 -5.69 -7.70 15.43
N SER A 144 -5.09 -6.62 15.90
CA SER A 144 -5.81 -5.44 16.38
C SER A 144 -6.71 -4.85 15.30
N ARG A 145 -7.99 -4.62 15.62
CA ARG A 145 -8.95 -3.95 14.71
C ARG A 145 -8.67 -2.46 14.53
N ASP A 146 -7.73 -1.91 15.29
CA ASP A 146 -7.21 -0.56 15.06
C ASP A 146 -6.29 -0.50 13.83
N ILE A 147 -5.89 -1.62 13.23
CA ILE A 147 -5.10 -1.63 11.99
C ILE A 147 -6.04 -1.35 10.79
N VAL A 148 -5.60 -0.49 9.88
CA VAL A 148 -6.25 -0.30 8.58
C VAL A 148 -5.63 -1.26 7.58
N ILE A 149 -6.45 -2.04 6.87
CA ILE A 149 -5.99 -2.98 5.84
C ILE A 149 -6.01 -2.31 4.47
N ALA A 150 -4.83 -2.22 3.84
CA ALA A 150 -4.65 -1.79 2.47
C ALA A 150 -4.69 -3.00 1.53
N ASP A 151 -5.77 -3.13 0.77
CA ASP A 151 -6.08 -4.29 -0.07
C ASP A 151 -5.68 -4.03 -1.53
N TRP A 152 -4.48 -4.49 -1.90
CA TRP A 152 -3.86 -4.20 -3.20
C TRP A 152 -3.96 -5.39 -4.14
N HIS A 153 -4.37 -5.14 -5.40
CA HIS A 153 -4.46 -6.20 -6.42
C HIS A 153 -4.09 -5.70 -7.81
N TYR A 154 -3.14 -6.36 -8.48
CA TYR A 154 -2.70 -6.01 -9.84
C TYR A 154 -3.67 -6.51 -10.92
N GLY A 155 -4.19 -7.73 -10.76
CA GLY A 155 -4.93 -8.44 -11.81
C GLY A 155 -6.43 -8.15 -11.84
N VAL A 156 -6.96 -7.36 -10.91
CA VAL A 156 -8.41 -7.16 -10.75
C VAL A 156 -8.87 -5.97 -11.59
N THR A 157 -9.30 -6.23 -12.83
CA THR A 157 -9.70 -5.17 -13.78
C THR A 157 -11.21 -5.05 -13.99
N GLN A 158 -11.99 -5.98 -13.43
CA GLN A 158 -13.45 -6.05 -13.55
C GLN A 158 -14.05 -6.88 -12.41
N GLY A 159 -15.38 -6.81 -12.26
CA GLY A 159 -16.11 -7.61 -11.27
C GLY A 159 -16.04 -7.03 -9.86
N GLU A 160 -16.35 -7.88 -8.89
CA GLU A 160 -16.36 -7.54 -7.47
C GLU A 160 -14.98 -7.73 -6.83
N VAL A 161 -14.76 -7.09 -5.68
CA VAL A 161 -13.55 -7.21 -4.87
C VAL A 161 -13.93 -7.81 -3.51
N PRO A 162 -14.12 -9.15 -3.42
CA PRO A 162 -14.65 -9.80 -2.23
C PRO A 162 -13.72 -9.73 -1.01
N THR A 163 -12.43 -9.49 -1.22
CA THR A 163 -11.40 -9.30 -0.19
C THR A 163 -11.68 -8.07 0.68
N LEU A 164 -12.07 -6.93 0.09
CA LEU A 164 -12.53 -5.74 0.83
C LEU A 164 -13.70 -6.09 1.76
N ALA A 165 -14.72 -6.77 1.22
CA ALA A 165 -15.88 -7.18 2.00
C ALA A 165 -15.50 -8.18 3.11
N HIS A 166 -14.55 -9.07 2.85
CA HIS A 166 -14.02 -10.01 3.83
C HIS A 166 -13.38 -9.29 5.02
N PHE A 167 -12.43 -8.38 4.78
CA PHE A 167 -11.76 -7.64 5.87
C PHE A 167 -12.73 -6.77 6.66
N ARG A 168 -13.69 -6.14 5.99
CA ARG A 168 -14.73 -5.36 6.67
C ARG A 168 -15.63 -6.20 7.57
N ARG A 169 -16.05 -7.39 7.11
CA ARG A 169 -16.82 -8.32 7.96
C ARG A 169 -16.04 -8.76 9.19
N LEU A 170 -14.71 -8.80 9.11
CA LEU A 170 -13.84 -9.09 10.25
C LEU A 170 -13.62 -7.89 11.18
N GLY A 171 -14.16 -6.72 10.84
CA GLY A 171 -14.13 -5.51 11.67
C GLY A 171 -12.97 -4.56 11.37
N PHE A 172 -12.27 -4.73 10.25
CA PHE A 172 -11.21 -3.81 9.85
C PHE A 172 -11.76 -2.64 9.02
N GLU A 173 -11.13 -1.48 9.19
CA GLU A 173 -11.20 -0.42 8.18
C GLU A 173 -10.29 -0.79 7.00
N THR A 174 -10.73 -0.44 5.80
CA THR A 174 -10.12 -0.92 4.56
C THR A 174 -9.83 0.22 3.60
N LEU A 175 -8.73 0.09 2.85
CA LEU A 175 -8.38 0.92 1.70
C LEU A 175 -8.28 0.01 0.47
N ALA A 176 -9.03 0.30 -0.58
CA ALA A 176 -8.80 -0.33 -1.87
C ALA A 176 -7.54 0.27 -2.49
N CYS A 177 -6.64 -0.58 -2.99
CA CYS A 177 -5.33 -0.14 -3.45
C CYS A 177 -5.08 -0.57 -4.92
N PRO A 178 -5.61 0.17 -5.91
CA PRO A 178 -5.40 -0.15 -7.31
C PRO A 178 -3.95 0.06 -7.73
N TRP A 179 -3.58 -0.73 -8.73
CA TRP A 179 -2.45 -0.53 -9.61
C TRP A 179 -2.66 0.63 -10.59
N ASN A 180 -1.90 0.64 -11.68
CA ASN A 180 -1.78 1.76 -12.60
C ASN A 180 -2.48 1.53 -13.96
N THR A 181 -3.50 0.66 -14.04
CA THR A 181 -4.32 0.54 -15.26
C THR A 181 -5.70 1.15 -15.03
N ALA A 182 -6.24 1.83 -16.04
CA ALA A 182 -7.52 2.53 -15.91
C ALA A 182 -8.68 1.60 -15.50
N ALA A 183 -8.69 0.37 -16.03
CA ALA A 183 -9.69 -0.65 -15.69
C ALA A 183 -9.57 -1.11 -14.22
N ASN A 184 -8.35 -1.35 -13.73
CA ASN A 184 -8.10 -1.71 -12.35
C ASN A 184 -8.45 -0.57 -11.37
N ILE A 185 -8.01 0.66 -11.68
CA ILE A 185 -8.37 1.86 -10.91
C ILE A 185 -9.89 1.99 -10.78
N ARG A 186 -10.63 1.90 -11.90
CA ARG A 186 -12.08 2.02 -11.91
C ARG A 186 -12.75 0.93 -11.07
N THR A 187 -12.28 -0.31 -11.21
CA THR A 187 -12.86 -1.47 -10.52
C THR A 187 -12.67 -1.37 -9.01
N LEU A 188 -11.45 -1.12 -8.53
CA LEU A 188 -11.20 -0.98 -7.09
C LEU A 188 -11.81 0.30 -6.51
N SER A 189 -11.88 1.40 -7.26
CA SER A 189 -12.56 2.62 -6.81
C SER A 189 -14.06 2.41 -6.63
N ARG A 190 -14.71 1.67 -7.54
CA ARG A 190 -16.13 1.30 -7.39
C ARG A 190 -16.33 0.39 -6.18
N ALA A 191 -15.46 -0.61 -6.02
CA ALA A 191 -15.53 -1.49 -4.87
C ALA A 191 -15.29 -0.76 -3.54
N ALA A 192 -14.42 0.26 -3.52
CA ALA A 192 -14.23 1.11 -2.35
C ALA A 192 -15.52 1.85 -1.98
N GLN A 193 -16.20 2.45 -2.95
CA GLN A 193 -17.48 3.15 -2.74
C GLN A 193 -18.57 2.21 -2.22
N THR A 194 -18.77 1.06 -2.87
CA THR A 194 -19.84 0.11 -2.50
C THR A 194 -19.60 -0.53 -1.14
N SER A 195 -18.33 -0.75 -0.78
CA SER A 195 -17.98 -1.32 0.53
C SER A 195 -17.89 -0.26 1.65
N GLY A 196 -17.85 1.04 1.33
CA GLY A 196 -17.56 2.09 2.32
C GLY A 196 -16.09 2.08 2.79
N SER A 197 -15.18 1.67 1.91
CA SER A 197 -13.72 1.71 2.10
C SER A 197 -13.13 3.01 1.55
N GLY A 198 -11.95 3.39 2.01
CA GLY A 198 -11.16 4.43 1.34
C GLY A 198 -10.45 3.91 0.09
N LEU A 199 -9.76 4.80 -0.61
CA LEU A 199 -8.93 4.48 -1.78
C LEU A 199 -7.51 5.00 -1.57
N LEU A 200 -6.51 4.16 -1.85
CA LEU A 200 -5.10 4.53 -1.87
C LEU A 200 -4.51 4.15 -3.24
N MET A 201 -4.31 5.13 -4.13
CA MET A 201 -3.68 4.86 -5.42
C MET A 201 -2.22 4.46 -5.22
N THR A 202 -1.84 3.30 -5.77
CA THR A 202 -0.46 2.83 -5.71
C THR A 202 0.28 3.17 -6.99
N THR A 203 1.49 3.70 -6.87
CA THR A 203 2.37 4.01 -8.00
C THR A 203 3.68 3.22 -7.97
N TRP A 204 4.01 2.59 -6.84
CA TRP A 204 5.34 2.05 -6.53
C TRP A 204 6.44 3.02 -7.00
N HIS A 205 7.45 2.52 -7.71
CA HIS A 205 8.53 3.30 -8.31
C HIS A 205 8.19 3.88 -9.69
N HIS A 206 6.91 3.84 -10.11
CA HIS A 206 6.43 4.26 -11.43
C HIS A 206 5.67 5.59 -11.41
N LEU A 207 5.98 6.49 -10.46
CA LEU A 207 5.24 7.75 -10.28
C LEU A 207 5.07 8.52 -11.60
N ALA A 208 6.14 8.71 -12.37
CA ALA A 208 6.09 9.42 -13.65
C ALA A 208 5.08 8.81 -14.66
N GLN A 209 4.97 7.48 -14.68
CA GLN A 209 4.02 6.76 -15.55
C GLN A 209 2.58 6.83 -15.02
N CYS A 210 2.42 7.05 -13.71
CA CYS A 210 1.13 7.12 -13.03
C CYS A 210 0.54 8.54 -12.98
N ILE A 211 1.36 9.58 -13.10
CA ILE A 211 0.91 10.99 -13.12
C ILE A 211 -0.27 11.21 -14.08
N PRO A 212 -0.28 10.71 -15.33
CA PRO A 212 -1.39 10.93 -16.25
C PRO A 212 -2.70 10.23 -15.86
N LEU A 213 -2.71 9.40 -14.81
CA LEU A 213 -3.87 8.70 -14.28
C LEU A 213 -4.43 9.35 -13.01
N LEU A 214 -3.76 10.36 -12.45
CA LEU A 214 -4.19 10.97 -11.18
C LEU A 214 -5.61 11.56 -11.26
N ALA A 215 -5.93 12.28 -12.35
CA ALA A 215 -7.28 12.83 -12.53
C ALA A 215 -8.31 11.71 -12.73
N TRP A 216 -7.94 10.60 -13.38
CA TRP A 216 -8.82 9.42 -13.49
C TRP A 216 -9.13 8.83 -12.13
N THR A 217 -8.10 8.58 -11.34
CA THR A 217 -8.26 8.02 -10.00
C THR A 217 -9.12 8.94 -9.13
N ALA A 218 -8.86 10.25 -9.14
CA ALA A 218 -9.68 11.22 -8.40
C ALA A 218 -11.14 11.21 -8.85
N ASN A 219 -11.39 11.17 -10.17
CA ASN A 219 -12.74 11.06 -10.73
C ASN A 219 -13.44 9.77 -10.30
N CYS A 220 -12.73 8.64 -10.36
CA CYS A 220 -13.28 7.36 -9.94
C CYS A 220 -13.57 7.32 -8.44
N ALA A 221 -12.80 8.03 -7.62
CA ALA A 221 -12.94 8.04 -6.16
C ALA A 221 -14.02 9.01 -5.65
N TRP A 222 -14.17 10.17 -6.28
CA TRP A 222 -14.91 11.30 -5.72
C TRP A 222 -16.15 11.71 -6.52
N SER A 223 -16.18 11.47 -7.83
CA SER A 223 -17.28 11.95 -8.67
C SER A 223 -18.50 11.05 -8.57
N ALA A 224 -19.66 11.65 -8.25
CA ALA A 224 -20.96 10.97 -8.28
C ALA A 224 -21.33 10.49 -9.70
N ASP A 225 -20.92 11.25 -10.72
CA ASP A 225 -21.02 10.87 -12.13
C ASP A 225 -19.60 10.75 -12.74
N GLN A 226 -19.18 9.51 -13.01
CA GLN A 226 -17.89 9.25 -13.64
C GLN A 226 -17.81 9.79 -15.08
N ALA A 227 -18.95 10.12 -15.71
CA ALA A 227 -19.04 10.79 -17.01
C ALA A 227 -18.87 12.31 -16.94
N ALA A 228 -18.89 12.92 -15.73
CA ALA A 228 -18.81 14.38 -15.56
C ALA A 228 -17.52 14.99 -16.14
N LEU A 229 -16.39 14.26 -16.11
CA LEU A 229 -15.14 14.69 -16.76
C LEU A 229 -15.04 14.29 -18.25
N ARG A 230 -16.12 13.77 -18.85
CA ARG A 230 -16.11 13.09 -20.17
C ARG A 230 -15.10 11.93 -20.25
N LEU A 231 -14.72 11.38 -19.09
CA LEU A 231 -13.83 10.24 -18.96
C LEU A 231 -14.58 8.90 -18.90
N ALA A 232 -15.89 8.90 -19.25
CA ALA A 232 -16.77 7.72 -19.19
C ALA A 232 -16.21 6.52 -19.97
N GLN A 233 -15.41 6.80 -20.99
CA GLN A 233 -14.66 5.81 -21.75
C GLN A 233 -13.18 6.06 -21.44
N CYS A 234 -12.42 5.02 -21.10
CA CYS A 234 -10.97 5.09 -20.89
C CYS A 234 -10.21 5.44 -22.20
N GLN A 235 -10.58 6.51 -22.88
CA GLN A 235 -9.92 7.03 -24.06
C GLN A 235 -8.63 7.69 -23.59
N GLY A 236 -7.53 6.95 -23.70
CA GLY A 236 -6.21 7.36 -23.23
C GLY A 236 -5.83 8.81 -23.57
N PRO A 237 -6.09 9.32 -24.79
CA PRO A 237 -5.82 10.72 -25.13
C PRO A 237 -6.61 11.73 -24.30
N LEU A 238 -7.94 11.56 -24.16
CA LEU A 238 -8.80 12.47 -23.39
C LEU A 238 -8.43 12.51 -21.92
N LEU A 239 -8.11 11.35 -21.35
CA LEU A 239 -7.65 11.28 -19.96
C LEU A 239 -6.33 12.03 -19.76
N ARG A 240 -5.38 11.83 -20.66
CA ARG A 240 -4.07 12.48 -20.59
C ARG A 240 -4.18 13.99 -20.76
N THR A 241 -5.00 14.47 -21.68
CA THR A 241 -5.19 15.92 -21.89
C THR A 241 -5.92 16.56 -20.71
N ALA A 242 -6.95 15.92 -20.14
CA ALA A 242 -7.62 16.40 -18.94
C ALA A 242 -6.67 16.46 -17.73
N THR A 243 -5.86 15.41 -17.52
CA THR A 243 -4.87 15.40 -16.44
C THR A 243 -3.80 16.47 -16.66
N ALA A 244 -3.32 16.64 -17.89
CA ALA A 244 -2.35 17.69 -18.23
C ALA A 244 -2.92 19.10 -17.96
N ALA A 245 -4.20 19.34 -18.29
CA ALA A 245 -4.86 20.59 -17.96
C ALA A 245 -4.89 20.82 -16.44
N CYS A 246 -5.26 19.83 -15.62
CA CYS A 246 -5.25 19.95 -14.16
C CYS A 246 -3.84 20.19 -13.60
N LEU A 247 -2.83 19.47 -14.08
CA LEU A 247 -1.44 19.61 -13.60
C LEU A 247 -0.86 21.00 -13.88
N ARG A 248 -1.19 21.60 -15.02
CA ARG A 248 -0.76 22.97 -15.34
C ARG A 248 -1.24 23.97 -14.29
N ARG A 249 -2.46 23.82 -13.79
CA ARG A 249 -3.04 24.68 -12.74
C ARG A 249 -2.33 24.58 -11.39
N LEU A 250 -1.55 23.51 -11.18
CA LEU A 250 -0.79 23.29 -9.94
C LEU A 250 0.61 23.94 -9.96
N VAL A 251 0.94 24.70 -11.01
CA VAL A 251 2.17 25.49 -11.05
C VAL A 251 2.11 26.57 -9.95
N PRO A 252 3.10 26.62 -9.04
CA PRO A 252 3.21 27.72 -8.09
C PRO A 252 3.44 29.01 -8.88
N ALA A 253 2.39 29.82 -9.00
CA ALA A 253 2.44 31.05 -9.80
C ALA A 253 2.30 32.31 -8.95
N GLU A 254 2.36 32.20 -7.62
CA GLU A 254 2.27 33.35 -6.71
C GLU A 254 1.00 34.20 -6.95
N GLY A 255 -0.12 33.55 -7.28
CA GLY A 255 -1.37 34.22 -7.63
C GLY A 255 -1.47 34.76 -9.06
N ARG A 256 -0.42 34.61 -9.88
CA ARG A 256 -0.39 35.08 -11.28
C ARG A 256 -0.93 34.03 -12.25
N PHE A 257 -2.21 34.17 -12.59
CA PHE A 257 -2.94 33.19 -13.37
C PHE A 257 -2.33 32.91 -14.75
N GLU A 258 -1.78 33.94 -15.39
CA GLU A 258 -1.10 33.87 -16.69
C GLU A 258 0.19 33.05 -16.68
N ARG A 259 0.78 32.84 -15.49
CA ARG A 259 1.98 32.03 -15.29
C ARG A 259 1.67 30.63 -14.74
N ALA A 260 0.42 30.38 -14.32
CA ALA A 260 -0.05 29.11 -13.77
C ALA A 260 -0.40 28.06 -14.85
N GLY A 261 0.26 28.12 -16.01
CA GLY A 261 0.12 27.11 -17.08
C GLY A 261 -1.21 27.12 -17.84
N TRP A 262 -2.07 28.12 -17.65
CA TRP A 262 -3.31 28.29 -18.41
C TRP A 262 -3.05 28.91 -19.78
N ASN A 263 -3.74 28.42 -20.82
CA ASN A 263 -3.77 29.15 -22.09
C ASN A 263 -4.74 30.36 -21.97
N ALA A 264 -4.54 31.40 -22.78
CA ALA A 264 -5.35 32.63 -22.72
C ALA A 264 -6.87 32.42 -22.95
N PHE A 265 -7.27 31.37 -23.66
CA PHE A 265 -8.66 30.96 -23.89
C PHE A 265 -9.25 30.11 -22.76
N GLU A 266 -8.43 29.62 -21.81
CA GLU A 266 -8.87 28.86 -20.63
C GLU A 266 -8.96 29.74 -19.38
N GLN A 267 -8.57 31.01 -19.46
CA GLN A 267 -8.71 31.96 -18.37
C GLN A 267 -10.19 32.32 -18.21
N PRO A 268 -10.70 32.46 -16.96
CA PRO A 268 -12.03 33.01 -16.76
C PRO A 268 -12.09 34.40 -17.44
N PRO A 269 -13.23 34.76 -18.07
CA PRO A 269 -13.39 36.01 -18.80
C PRO A 269 -13.14 37.27 -17.95
N GLU A 270 -13.16 37.11 -16.63
CA GLU A 270 -12.81 38.12 -15.64
C GLU A 270 -11.72 37.52 -14.74
N ALA A 271 -10.48 37.98 -14.93
CA ALA A 271 -9.45 37.90 -13.92
C ALA A 271 -9.46 39.25 -13.20
N ASP A 272 -9.74 39.26 -11.89
CA ASP A 272 -9.59 40.45 -11.02
C ASP A 272 -8.15 41.00 -11.06
#